data_AF-A0A6G3DIH5-F1
#
_entry.id   AF-A0A6G3DIH5-F1
#
_cell.length_a   1.000
_cell.length_b   1.000
_cell.length_c   1.000
_cell.angle_alpha   90.00
_cell.angle_beta   90.00
_cell.angle_gamma   90.00
#
_symmetry.space_group_name_H-M   'P 1'
#
loop_
_entity.id
_entity.type
_entity.pdbx_description
1 polymer ?
#
loop_
_entity_poly.entity_id
_entity_poly.type
_entity_poly.pdbx_seq_one_letter_code
_entity_poly.pdbx_strand_id
1 'polypeptide(L)' 'GTPHDFFMDRFTAAYRAELTAFTEVVAGARTSPCTVEDALEAGWIAEACTLSLREHRPVTIAEVRRG' A
#
# COMPACT_ATOMS: atom_id res chain seq x y z
N GLY A 1 13.91 8.94 17.90
CA GLY A 1 13.39 9.82 16.84
C GLY A 1 12.54 10.90 17.48
N THR A 2 12.43 12.07 16.85
CA THR A 2 11.59 13.16 17.35
C THR A 2 10.12 12.73 17.36
N PRO A 3 9.38 12.89 18.47
CA PRO A 3 7.93 12.69 18.47
C PRO A 3 7.28 13.65 17.48
N HIS A 4 6.29 13.16 16.72
CA HIS A 4 5.52 13.99 15.79
C HIS A 4 4.09 14.12 16.31
N ASP A 5 3.60 15.35 16.43
CA ASP A 5 2.25 15.63 16.95
C ASP A 5 1.16 15.31 15.93
N PHE A 6 1.50 15.31 14.64
CA PHE A 6 0.57 15.01 13.56
C PHE A 6 1.19 14.05 12.52
N PHE A 7 0.38 13.10 12.03
CA PHE A 7 0.80 12.07 11.08
C PHE A 7 1.46 12.68 9.82
N MET A 8 0.92 13.78 9.33
CA MET A 8 1.45 14.45 8.13
C MET A 8 2.82 15.09 8.39
N ASP A 9 3.13 15.54 9.60
CA ASP A 9 4.44 16.12 9.90
C ASP A 9 5.55 15.06 9.76
N ARG A 10 5.22 13.81 10.07
CA ARG A 10 6.12 12.68 9.87
C ARG A 10 6.27 12.28 8.39
N PHE A 11 5.21 12.43 7.61
CA PHE A 11 5.13 11.90 6.24
C PHE A 11 5.16 12.95 5.13
N THR A 12 5.31 14.23 5.45
CA THR A 12 5.27 15.32 4.47
C THR A 12 6.24 15.08 3.31
N ALA A 13 7.47 14.64 3.61
CA ALA A 13 8.45 14.33 2.57
C ALA A 13 8.02 13.17 1.67
N ALA A 14 7.46 12.11 2.24
CA ALA A 14 6.96 10.96 1.49
C ALA A 14 5.78 11.34 0.58
N TYR A 15 4.80 12.09 1.11
CA TYR A 15 3.66 12.58 0.32
C TYR A 15 4.09 13.47 -0.84
N ARG A 16 5.04 14.38 -0.62
CA ARG A 16 5.59 15.21 -1.71
C ARG A 16 6.26 14.38 -2.78
N ALA A 17 7.04 13.37 -2.38
CA ALA A 17 7.73 12.47 -3.30
C ALA A 17 6.73 11.63 -4.12
N GLU A 18 5.69 11.10 -3.47
CA GLU A 18 4.63 10.32 -4.12
C GLU A 18 3.86 11.15 -5.15
N LEU A 19 3.40 12.35 -4.78
CA LEU A 19 2.69 13.23 -5.71
C LEU A 19 3.57 13.68 -6.89
N THR A 20 4.86 13.89 -6.66
CA THR A 20 5.82 14.21 -7.73
C THR A 20 6.00 13.02 -8.68
N ALA A 21 6.18 11.81 -8.14
CA ALA A 21 6.27 10.60 -8.95
C ALA A 21 4.99 10.37 -9.77
N PHE A 22 3.82 10.66 -9.19
CA PHE A 22 2.54 10.58 -9.91
C PHE A 22 2.48 11.52 -11.12
N THR A 23 2.90 12.79 -10.97
CA THR A 23 2.88 13.72 -12.11
C THR A 23 3.87 13.33 -13.21
N GLU A 24 5.05 12.79 -12.85
CA GLU A 24 6.03 12.24 -13.81
C GLU A 24 5.46 11.07 -14.61
N VAL A 25 4.71 10.18 -13.95
CA VAL A 25 4.05 9.04 -14.60
C VAL A 25 2.96 9.51 -15.56
N VAL A 26 2.11 10.45 -15.14
CA VAL A 26 1.06 11.04 -16.00
C VAL A 26 1.66 11.77 -17.20
N ALA A 27 2.83 12.41 -17.03
CA ALA A 27 3.56 13.08 -18.10
C ALA A 27 4.33 12.09 -19.02
N GLY A 28 4.34 10.79 -18.71
CA GLY A 28 5.09 9.78 -19.47
C GLY A 28 6.61 9.84 -19.27
N ALA A 29 7.09 10.62 -18.29
CA ALA A 29 8.51 10.78 -17.99
C ALA A 29 9.09 9.63 -17.15
N ARG A 30 8.22 8.82 -16.54
CA ARG A 30 8.59 7.73 -15.63
C ARG A 30 7.55 6.60 -15.69
N THR A 31 7.99 5.36 -15.51
CA THR A 31 7.09 4.22 -15.24
C THR A 31 6.62 4.22 -13.79
N SER A 32 5.39 3.79 -13.52
CA SER A 32 4.89 3.77 -12.15
C SER A 32 5.80 2.92 -11.24
N PRO A 33 6.30 3.46 -10.12
CA PRO A 33 7.08 2.69 -9.16
C PRO A 33 6.24 1.70 -8.35
N CYS A 34 4.91 1.87 -8.36
CA CYS A 34 3.93 0.96 -7.78
C CYS A 34 2.94 0.59 -8.89
N THR A 35 3.02 -0.65 -9.37
CA THR A 35 2.16 -1.13 -10.45
C THR A 35 0.77 -1.47 -9.92
N VAL A 36 -0.18 -1.72 -10.84
CA VAL A 36 -1.52 -2.17 -10.44
C VAL A 36 -1.42 -3.53 -9.73
N GLU A 37 -0.51 -4.38 -10.20
CA GLU A 37 -0.20 -5.67 -9.62
C GLU A 37 0.27 -5.53 -8.17
N ASP A 38 1.18 -4.60 -7.87
CA ASP A 38 1.64 -4.34 -6.49
C ASP A 38 0.49 -3.91 -5.58
N ALA A 39 -0.42 -3.07 -6.08
CA ALA A 39 -1.59 -2.62 -5.33
C ALA A 39 -2.58 -3.78 -5.06
N LEU A 40 -2.79 -4.66 -6.03
CA LEU A 40 -3.61 -5.86 -5.87
C LEU A 40 -3.03 -6.81 -4.82
N GLU A 41 -1.72 -7.02 -4.84
CA GLU A 41 -1.02 -7.87 -3.85
C GLU A 41 -1.19 -7.36 -2.43
N ALA A 42 -1.03 -6.04 -2.21
CA ALA A 42 -1.27 -5.43 -0.91
C ALA A 42 -2.73 -5.59 -0.45
N GLY A 43 -3.69 -5.49 -1.38
CA GLY A 43 -5.10 -5.75 -1.12
C GLY A 43 -5.36 -7.18 -0.65
N TRP A 44 -4.79 -8.18 -1.33
CA TRP A 44 -4.94 -9.59 -0.93
C TRP A 44 -4.36 -9.89 0.46
N ILE A 45 -3.26 -9.24 0.82
CA ILE A 45 -2.70 -9.35 2.18
C ILE A 45 -3.68 -8.78 3.20
N ALA A 46 -4.28 -7.61 2.94
CA ALA A 46 -5.25 -7.00 3.84
C ALA A 46 -6.52 -7.88 4.03
N GLU A 47 -7.00 -8.50 2.96
CA GLU A 47 -8.13 -9.45 3.02
C GLU A 47 -7.77 -10.70 3.83
N ALA A 48 -6.59 -11.29 3.59
CA ALA A 48 -6.12 -12.45 4.35
C ALA A 48 -5.97 -12.14 5.85
N CYS A 49 -5.41 -10.97 6.19
CA CYS A 49 -5.32 -10.48 7.57
C CYS A 49 -6.71 -10.31 8.20
N THR A 50 -7.65 -9.75 7.45
CA THR A 50 -9.04 -9.55 7.92
C THR A 50 -9.73 -10.90 8.18
N LEU A 51 -9.56 -11.87 7.29
CA LEU A 51 -10.12 -13.21 7.47
C LEU A 51 -9.45 -13.93 8.66
N SER A 52 -8.12 -13.84 8.77
CA SER A 52 -7.37 -14.42 9.88
C SER A 52 -7.81 -13.87 11.23
N LEU A 53 -8.04 -12.56 11.32
CA LEU A 53 -8.57 -11.92 12.53
C LEU A 53 -9.94 -12.47 12.91
N ARG A 54 -10.82 -12.70 11.94
CA ARG A 54 -12.19 -13.21 12.17
C ARG A 54 -12.21 -14.68 12.55
N GLU A 55 -11.37 -15.50 11.93
CA GLU A 55 -11.36 -16.95 12.12
C GLU A 55 -10.36 -17.43 13.18
N HIS A 56 -9.56 -16.52 13.74
CA HIS A 56 -8.52 -16.82 14.73
C HIS A 56 -7.56 -17.94 14.29
N ARG A 57 -7.27 -18.02 12.99
CA ARG A 57 -6.32 -18.97 12.41
C ARG A 57 -5.43 -18.31 11.36
N PRO A 58 -4.25 -18.86 11.07
CA PRO A 58 -3.49 -18.47 9.89
C PRO A 58 -4.31 -18.68 8.60
N VAL A 59 -4.26 -17.69 7.70
CA VAL A 59 -4.89 -17.71 6.38
C VAL A 59 -3.82 -17.44 5.34
N THR A 60 -3.77 -18.26 4.30
CA THR A 60 -2.87 -18.06 3.17
C THR A 60 -3.48 -17.11 2.14
N ILE A 61 -2.64 -16.35 1.43
CA ILE A 61 -3.10 -15.47 0.34
C ILE A 61 -3.86 -16.26 -0.73
N ALA A 62 -3.48 -17.51 -0.98
CA ALA A 62 -4.13 -18.38 -1.95
C ALA A 62 -5.58 -18.75 -1.57
N GLU A 63 -5.99 -18.64 -0.31
CA GLU A 63 -7.39 -18.85 0.11
C GLU A 63 -8.27 -17.67 -0.31
N VAL A 64 -7.81 -16.44 -0.09
CA VAL A 64 -8.60 -15.23 -0.42
C VAL A 64 -8.63 -14.91 -1.91
N ARG A 65 -7.62 -15.34 -2.68
CA ARG A 65 -7.63 -15.19 -4.15
C ARG A 65 -8.59 -16.13 -4.89
N ARG A 66 -9.04 -17.20 -4.23
CA ARG A 66 -9.94 -18.22 -4.81
C ARG A 66 -11.42 -17.97 -4.51
N GLY A 67 -11.71 -16.97 -3.67
CA GLY A 67 -13.07 -16.58 -3.27
C GLY A 67 -13.78 -15.71 -4.29
#